data_AF-A0A9W9NRY4-F1
#
_entry.id   AF-A0A9W9NRY4-F1
#
_cell.length_a   1.000
_cell.length_b   1.000
_cell.length_c   1.000
_cell.angle_alpha   90.00
_cell.angle_beta   90.00
_cell.angle_gamma   90.00
#
_symmetry.space_group_name_H-M   'P 1'
#
loop_
_entity.id
_entity.type
_entity.pdbx_description
1 polymer ?
#
loop_
_entity_poly.entity_id
_entity_poly.type
_entity_poly.pdbx_seq_one_letter_code
_entity_poly.pdbx_strand_id
1 'polypeptide(L)' 'MAPKRVSHGQKGLFSTIYDEATNPENNTIVRSLIVFGVGVAFLHSSLGEILLPPM' A
#
# COMPACT_ATOMS: atom_id res chain seq x y z
N MET A 1 9.35 23.50 36.79
CA MET A 1 9.94 23.01 35.52
C MET A 1 9.61 21.53 35.40
N ALA A 2 8.73 21.14 34.47
CA ALA A 2 8.42 19.74 34.22
C ALA A 2 9.27 19.24 33.05
N PRO A 3 9.89 18.05 33.12
CA PRO A 3 10.57 17.49 31.97
C PRO A 3 9.52 17.14 30.92
N LYS A 4 9.55 17.87 29.81
CA LYS A 4 8.82 17.52 28.59
C LYS A 4 9.37 16.16 28.17
N ARG A 5 8.61 15.09 28.43
CA ARG A 5 8.93 13.74 27.98
C ARG A 5 9.05 13.79 26.46
N VAL A 6 10.29 13.87 26.00
CA VAL A 6 10.62 13.66 24.59
C VAL A 6 10.33 12.20 24.38
N SER A 7 9.11 11.90 23.95
CA SER A 7 8.80 10.65 23.30
C SER A 7 9.70 10.62 22.08
N HIS A 8 10.90 10.06 22.23
CA HIS A 8 11.66 9.50 21.14
C HIS A 8 10.85 8.31 20.67
N GLY A 9 9.68 8.60 20.08
CA GLY A 9 8.90 7.61 19.37
C GLY A 9 9.90 7.07 18.37
N GLN A 10 10.36 5.85 18.62
CA GLN A 10 10.88 5.01 17.56
C GLN A 10 9.91 5.25 16.43
N LYS A 11 10.34 6.00 15.42
CA LYS A 11 9.67 6.02 14.13
C LYS A 11 9.58 4.53 13.80
N GLY A 12 8.41 3.94 14.05
CA GLY A 12 8.26 2.50 14.03
C GLY A 12 8.68 2.06 12.64
N LEU A 13 9.14 0.82 12.48
CA LEU A 13 9.47 0.28 11.15
C LEU A 13 8.35 0.60 10.13
N PHE A 14 7.10 0.60 10.58
CA PHE A 14 5.94 1.08 9.83
C PHE A 14 6.01 2.55 9.35
N SER A 15 6.43 3.51 10.18
CA SER A 15 6.55 4.91 9.74
C SER A 15 7.72 5.10 8.79
N THR A 16 8.83 4.36 8.96
CA THR A 16 9.96 4.40 8.04
C THR A 16 9.58 3.83 6.68
N ILE A 17 8.87 2.69 6.66
CA ILE A 17 8.35 2.10 5.43
C ILE A 17 7.30 3.02 4.78
N TYR A 18 6.45 3.68 5.58
CA TYR A 18 5.48 4.66 5.06
C TYR A 18 6.17 5.89 4.45
N ASP A 19 7.18 6.44 5.12
CA ASP A 19 7.98 7.55 4.61
C ASP A 19 8.68 7.13 3.29
N GLU A 20 9.22 5.91 3.22
CA GLU A 20 9.87 5.35 2.04
C GLU A 20 8.89 5.09 0.88
N ALA A 21 7.70 4.54 1.18
CA ALA A 21 6.66 4.29 0.18
C ALA A 21 5.99 5.57 -0.30
N THR A 22 5.94 6.62 0.53
CA THR A 22 5.39 7.93 0.18
C THR A 22 6.45 8.85 -0.44
N ASN A 23 7.72 8.44 -0.44
CA ASN A 23 8.80 9.18 -1.08
C ASN A 23 8.52 9.31 -2.59
N PRO A 24 8.53 10.54 -3.16
CA PRO A 24 8.30 10.75 -4.58
C PRO A 24 9.23 9.97 -5.51
N GLU A 25 10.41 9.56 -5.04
CA GLU A 25 11.35 8.69 -5.77
C GLU A 25 10.74 7.29 -6.06
N ASN A 26 9.96 6.75 -5.12
CA ASN A 26 9.45 5.38 -5.19
C ASN A 26 8.00 5.34 -5.72
N ASN A 27 7.41 6.50 -6.02
CA ASN A 27 6.02 6.64 -6.42
C ASN A 27 5.69 5.80 -7.68
N THR A 28 6.60 5.72 -8.65
CA THR A 28 6.42 4.89 -9.86
C THR A 28 6.31 3.40 -9.51
N ILE A 29 7.14 2.92 -8.58
CA ILE A 29 7.15 1.52 -8.13
C ILE A 29 5.86 1.22 -7.38
N VAL A 30 5.49 2.07 -6.41
CA VAL A 30 4.28 1.95 -5.61
C VAL A 30 3.03 1.97 -6.49
N ARG A 31 2.96 2.91 -7.43
CA ARG A 31 1.87 2.99 -8.40
C ARG A 31 1.78 1.73 -9.27
N SER A 32 2.92 1.18 -9.70
CA SER A 32 2.94 -0.05 -10.49
C SER A 32 2.47 -1.26 -9.67
N LEU A 33 2.89 -1.37 -8.40
CA LEU A 33 2.41 -2.39 -7.47
C LEU A 33 0.90 -2.29 -7.25
N ILE A 34 0.38 -1.08 -7.06
CA ILE A 34 -1.05 -0.84 -6.89
C ILE A 34 -1.81 -1.25 -8.14
N VAL A 35 -1.40 -0.78 -9.33
CA VAL A 35 -2.08 -1.12 -10.60
C VAL A 35 -2.02 -2.62 -10.87
N PHE A 36 -0.87 -3.26 -10.65
CA PHE A 36 -0.72 -4.70 -10.78
C PHE A 36 -1.61 -5.46 -9.79
N GLY A 37 -1.61 -5.06 -8.52
CA GLY A 37 -2.44 -5.67 -7.48
C GLY A 37 -3.93 -5.55 -7.77
N VAL A 38 -4.37 -4.38 -8.26
CA VAL A 38 -5.75 -4.18 -8.73
C VAL A 38 -6.06 -5.10 -9.91
N GLY A 39 -5.16 -5.24 -10.88
CA GLY A 39 -5.34 -6.14 -12.02
C GLY A 39 -5.46 -7.61 -11.61
N VAL A 40 -4.57 -8.07 -10.72
CA VAL A 40 -4.61 -9.45 -10.20
C VAL A 40 -5.87 -9.69 -9.38
N ALA A 41 -6.22 -8.76 -8.48
CA ALA A 41 -7.44 -8.86 -7.67
C ALA A 41 -8.71 -8.83 -8.54
N PHE A 42 -8.71 -8.04 -9.61
CA PHE A 42 -9.80 -7.99 -10.58
C PHE A 42 -9.93 -9.30 -11.36
N LEU A 43 -8.82 -9.88 -11.84
CA LEU A 43 -8.81 -11.15 -12.57
C LEU A 43 -9.22 -12.33 -11.68
N HIS A 44 -8.77 -12.32 -10.42
CA HIS A 44 -9.08 -13.36 -9.45
C HIS A 44 -10.44 -13.15 -8.75
N SER A 45 -11.07 -12.00 -8.94
CA SER A 45 -12.43 -11.75 -8.46
C SER A 45 -13.42 -12.60 -9.25
N SER A 46 -14.60 -12.88 -8.64
CA SER A 46 -15.77 -13.50 -9.30
C SER A 46 -16.26 -12.72 -10.54
N LEU A 47 -15.64 -11.59 -10.88
CA LEU A 47 -15.76 -10.96 -12.20
C LEU A 47 -15.38 -11.89 -13.37
N GLY A 48 -14.55 -12.91 -13.15
CA GLY A 48 -14.35 -13.99 -14.13
C GLY A 48 -15.65 -14.70 -14.51
N GLU A 49 -16.59 -14.85 -13.58
CA GLU A 49 -17.93 -15.43 -13.84
C GLU A 49 -18.81 -14.51 -14.69
N ILE A 50 -18.53 -13.20 -14.75
CA ILE A 50 -19.20 -12.24 -15.64
C ILE A 50 -18.79 -12.43 -17.11
N LEU A 51 -17.62 -13.03 -17.34
CA LEU A 51 -17.09 -13.32 -18.67
C LEU A 51 -17.46 -14.72 -19.15
N LEU A 52 -17.88 -15.61 -18.25
CA LEU A 52 -18.48 -16.88 -18.64
C LEU A 52 -19.97 -16.65 -18.98
N PRO A 53 -20.43 -17.03 -20.20
CA PRO A 53 -21.84 -16.96 -20.54
C PRO A 53 -22.64 -17.84 -19.56
N PRO A 54 -23.79 -17.37 -19.05
CA PRO A 54 -24.66 -18.20 -18.24
C PRO A 54 -25.12 -19.40 -19.08
N MET A 55 -25.01 -20.59 -18.48
CA MET A 55 -25.49 -21.86 -19.03
C MET A 55 -27.03 -21.84 -19.14
#